data_AF-A0A4R3JTK0-F1
#
_entry.id   AF-A0A4R3JTK0-F1
#
_cell.length_a   1.000
_cell.length_b   1.000
_cell.length_c   1.000
_cell.angle_alpha   90.00
_cell.angle_beta   90.00
_cell.angle_gamma   90.00
#
_symmetry.space_group_name_H-M   'P 1'
#
loop_
_entity.id
_entity.type
_entity.pdbx_description
1 polymer ?
#
loop_
_entity_poly.entity_id
_entity_poly.type
_entity_poly.pdbx_seq_one_letter_code
_entity_poly.pdbx_strand_id
1 'polypeptide(L)' 'MNTTNITNYKPKDFAELLGVSVKTLQR' A
#
# COMPACT_ATOMS: atom_id res chain seq x y z
N MET A 1 14.66 12.21 -13.72
CA MET A 1 13.46 12.01 -12.88
C MET A 1 13.92 11.21 -11.66
N ASN A 2 14.03 11.82 -10.48
CA ASN A 2 14.48 11.14 -9.27
C ASN A 2 13.38 10.19 -8.77
N THR A 3 13.49 8.92 -9.14
CA THR A 3 12.55 7.84 -8.80
C THR A 3 12.72 7.33 -7.37
N THR A 4 12.78 8.22 -6.37
CA THR A 4 13.00 7.79 -4.98
C THR A 4 12.26 8.65 -3.98
N ASN A 5 10.94 8.67 -4.11
CA ASN A 5 10.07 8.76 -2.94
C ASN A 5 9.22 7.49 -2.91
N ILE A 6 9.90 6.34 -2.79
CA ILE A 6 9.23 5.10 -2.41
C ILE A 6 8.90 5.26 -0.92
N THR A 7 7.82 5.99 -0.66
CA THR A 7 7.17 5.96 0.64
C THR A 7 6.80 4.51 0.87
N ASN A 8 7.50 3.85 1.79
CA ASN A 8 7.21 2.47 2.19
C ASN A 8 5.89 2.49 2.95
N TYR A 9 4.79 2.53 2.20
CA TYR A 9 3.46 2.33 2.75
C TYR A 9 3.39 0.89 3.26
N LYS A 10 3.07 0.73 4.54
CA LYS A 10 2.77 -0.61 5.05
C LYS A 10 1.52 -1.09 4.33
N PRO A 11 1.45 -2.36 3.92
CA PRO A 11 0.29 -2.91 3.23
C PRO A 11 -1.03 -2.69 3.98
N LYS A 12 -0.97 -2.60 5.32
CA LYS A 12 -2.12 -2.32 6.17
C LYS A 12 -2.65 -0.89 5.99
N ASP A 13 -1.77 0.11 5.97
CA ASP A 13 -2.17 1.52 5.79
C ASP A 13 -2.74 1.71 4.37
N PHE A 14 -2.17 1.03 3.38
CA PHE A 14 -2.68 1.04 2.01
C PHE A 14 -4.05 0.35 1.89
N ALA A 15 -4.25 -0.77 2.58
CA ALA A 15 -5.53 -1.46 2.64
C ALA A 15 -6.61 -0.58 3.31
N GLU A 16 -6.26 0.11 4.39
CA GLU A 16 -7.14 1.03 5.10
C GLU A 16 -7.52 2.25 4.25
N LEU A 17 -6.56 2.84 3.53
CA LEU A 17 -6.82 3.92 2.56
C LEU A 17 -7.78 3.52 1.44
N LEU A 18 -7.68 2.29 0.98
CA LEU A 18 -8.56 1.75 -0.07
C LEU A 18 -9.89 1.20 0.47
N GLY A 19 -10.07 1.13 1.79
CA GLY A 19 -11.22 0.48 2.41
C GLY A 19 -11.32 -1.03 2.16
N VAL A 20 -10.19 -1.67 1.84
CA VAL A 20 -10.10 -3.11 1.54
C VAL A 20 -9.28 -3.84 2.60
N SER A 21 -9.33 -5.17 2.62
CA SER A 21 -8.50 -5.97 3.52
C SER A 21 -7.15 -6.28 2.87
N VAL A 22 -6.07 -6.36 3.64
CA VAL A 22 -4.75 -6.78 3.12
C VAL A 22 -4.81 -8.14 2.40
N LYS A 23 -5.74 -9.01 2.81
CA LYS A 23 -5.98 -10.32 2.17
C LYS A 23 -6.51 -10.22 0.75
N THR A 24 -7.13 -9.10 0.36
CA THR A 24 -7.59 -8.89 -1.02
C THR A 24 -6.49 -8.34 -1.93
N LEU A 25 -5.41 -7.81 -1.34
CA LEU A 25 -4.24 -7.29 -2.07
C LEU A 25 -3.18 -8.37 -2.32
N GLN A 26 -3.27 -9.50 -1.63
CA GLN A 26 -2.41 -10.67 -1.81
C GLN A 26 -3.25 -11.75 -2.49
N ARG A 27 -3.28 -11.76 -3.82
CA ARG A 27 -3.88 -12.82 -4.62
C ARG A 27 -2.83 -13.47 -5.51
#